data_AF-A0A9D3YAY1-F1
#
_entry.id   AF-A0A9D3YAY1-F1
#
_cell.length_a   1.000
_cell.length_b   1.000
_cell.length_c   1.000
_cell.angle_alpha   90.00
_cell.angle_beta   90.00
_cell.angle_gamma   90.00
#
_symmetry.space_group_name_H-M   'P 1'
#
loop_
_entity.id
_entity.type
_entity.pdbx_description
1 polymer ?
#
loop_
_entity_poly.entity_id
_entity_poly.type
_entity_poly.pdbx_seq_one_letter_code
_entity_poly.pdbx_strand_id
1 'polypeptide(L)'
;MTSKVREILLLSTYITLALLLRYAYSREVFTNCGGEFDKPQGILQTTNFPGPFPTPISCEWLIRAPPNKKIILYFTEFYMKDSVFVSSYDAYMSPTLHLNRDDIGEILWNYDLSIPLETRKHCLLLRLEVDFIGNRHIRVIEHLLDVFGFNITYEIVDPLVTAQLGCSLKHCSYLGKCIASADYTSFSCQCYDKFFGDQCQYGPHCDPDHGTNLCLNGGRC
;
A
#
# COMPACT_ATOMS: atom_id res chain seq x y z
N MET A 1 -53.54 -14.41 28.57
CA MET A 1 -52.73 -14.10 27.38
C MET A 1 -52.42 -15.41 26.67
N THR A 2 -52.75 -15.57 25.38
CA THR A 2 -52.60 -16.85 24.67
C THR A 2 -51.12 -17.22 24.51
N SER A 3 -50.79 -18.53 24.52
CA SER A 3 -49.40 -19.04 24.37
C SER A 3 -48.65 -18.39 23.20
N LYS A 4 -49.38 -18.17 22.09
CA LYS A 4 -48.90 -17.48 20.89
C LYS A 4 -48.41 -16.05 21.13
N VAL A 5 -49.08 -15.28 21.98
CA VAL A 5 -48.70 -13.88 22.26
C VAL A 5 -47.41 -13.83 23.09
N ARG A 6 -47.20 -14.79 24.00
CA ARG A 6 -45.96 -14.89 24.78
C ARG A 6 -44.76 -15.29 23.92
N GLU A 7 -44.95 -16.22 22.98
CA GLU A 7 -43.90 -16.59 22.00
C GLU A 7 -43.52 -15.43 21.08
N ILE A 8 -44.50 -14.67 20.58
CA ILE A 8 -44.23 -13.49 19.73
C ILE A 8 -43.44 -12.42 20.49
N LEU A 9 -43.80 -12.15 21.75
CA LEU A 9 -43.07 -11.18 22.58
C LEU A 9 -41.63 -11.64 22.85
N LEU A 10 -41.40 -12.92 23.15
CA LEU A 10 -40.05 -13.47 23.35
C LEU A 10 -39.19 -13.45 22.08
N LEU A 11 -39.79 -13.75 20.91
CA LEU A 11 -39.11 -13.64 19.63
C LEU A 11 -38.74 -12.17 19.33
N SER A 12 -39.65 -11.24 19.57
CA SER A 12 -39.40 -9.81 19.35
C SER A 12 -38.28 -9.28 20.24
N THR A 13 -38.24 -9.66 21.52
CA THR A 13 -37.17 -9.24 22.44
C THR A 13 -35.84 -9.84 22.03
N TYR A 14 -35.79 -11.10 21.61
CA TYR A 14 -34.58 -11.75 21.11
C TYR A 14 -34.05 -11.08 19.84
N ILE A 15 -34.93 -10.72 18.91
CA ILE A 15 -34.58 -9.98 17.69
C ILE A 15 -34.04 -8.59 18.05
N THR A 16 -34.71 -7.85 18.93
CA THR A 16 -34.25 -6.52 19.34
C THR A 16 -32.91 -6.59 20.07
N LEU A 17 -32.69 -7.57 20.95
CA LEU A 17 -31.42 -7.78 21.64
C LEU A 17 -30.32 -8.15 20.65
N ALA A 18 -30.60 -9.03 19.68
CA ALA A 18 -29.66 -9.38 18.63
C ALA A 18 -29.29 -8.19 17.73
N LEU A 19 -30.25 -7.31 17.42
CA LEU A 19 -30.00 -6.08 16.66
C LEU A 19 -29.19 -5.07 17.47
N LEU A 20 -29.50 -4.88 18.77
CA LEU A 20 -28.74 -4.02 19.67
C LEU A 20 -27.32 -4.52 19.89
N LEU A 21 -27.13 -5.84 20.03
CA LEU A 21 -25.80 -6.45 20.13
C LEU A 21 -25.02 -6.32 18.82
N ARG A 22 -25.66 -6.51 17.66
CA ARG A 22 -25.04 -6.28 16.34
C ARG A 22 -24.62 -4.83 16.16
N TYR A 23 -25.46 -3.88 16.57
CA TYR A 23 -25.15 -2.45 16.51
C TYR A 23 -24.05 -2.05 17.50
N ALA A 24 -24.11 -2.56 18.74
CA ALA A 24 -23.07 -2.33 19.74
C ALA A 24 -21.70 -2.90 19.33
N TYR A 25 -21.69 -3.89 18.43
CA TYR A 25 -20.48 -4.51 17.90
C TYR A 25 -20.13 -4.08 16.46
N SER A 26 -20.92 -3.19 15.83
CA SER A 26 -20.57 -2.69 14.50
C SER A 26 -19.44 -1.67 14.64
N ARG A 27 -18.23 -2.04 14.22
CA ARG A 27 -17.14 -1.08 14.07
C ARG A 27 -17.38 -0.24 12.82
N GLU A 28 -17.37 1.07 12.98
CA GLU A 28 -17.37 1.99 11.85
C GLU A 28 -16.05 1.85 11.07
N VAL A 29 -16.15 1.46 9.80
CA VAL A 29 -14.99 1.34 8.90
C VAL A 29 -14.74 2.68 8.27
N PHE A 30 -13.53 3.21 8.41
CA PHE A 30 -13.13 4.44 7.74
C PHE A 30 -13.01 4.21 6.24
N THR A 31 -13.78 4.96 5.45
CA THR A 31 -13.81 4.86 3.97
C THR A 31 -13.56 6.18 3.26
N ASN A 32 -13.29 7.27 4.00
CA ASN A 32 -13.08 8.59 3.45
C ASN A 32 -11.62 8.79 3.01
N CYS A 33 -11.20 8.01 2.02
CA CYS A 33 -9.84 7.93 1.49
C CYS A 33 -9.85 7.34 0.08
N GLY A 34 -8.79 7.58 -0.69
CA GLY A 34 -8.71 7.12 -2.06
C GLY A 34 -9.43 8.03 -3.04
N GLY A 35 -9.99 7.45 -4.11
CA GLY A 35 -10.69 8.17 -5.17
C GLY A 35 -10.31 7.69 -6.57
N GLU A 36 -10.80 8.42 -7.57
CA GLU A 36 -10.49 8.17 -8.98
C GLU A 36 -9.37 9.09 -9.48
N PHE A 37 -8.50 8.53 -10.31
CA PHE A 37 -7.30 9.17 -10.84
C PHE A 37 -7.21 8.95 -12.35
N ASP A 38 -7.16 10.02 -13.12
CA ASP A 38 -7.14 9.98 -14.60
C ASP A 38 -6.01 10.82 -15.20
N LYS A 39 -5.23 11.51 -14.34
CA LYS A 39 -4.10 12.32 -14.77
C LYS A 39 -2.94 11.45 -15.25
N PRO A 40 -2.12 11.93 -16.21
CA PRO A 40 -0.98 11.17 -16.76
C PRO A 40 0.03 10.70 -15.71
N GLN A 41 0.12 11.39 -14.58
CA GLN A 41 0.98 11.03 -13.47
C GLN A 41 0.35 11.48 -12.17
N GLY A 42 0.66 10.79 -11.08
CA GLY A 42 0.14 11.15 -9.77
C GLY A 42 0.65 10.28 -8.64
N ILE A 43 0.05 10.49 -7.49
CA ILE A 43 0.46 9.89 -6.22
C ILE A 43 -0.76 9.31 -5.52
N LEU A 44 -0.64 8.06 -5.08
CA LEU A 44 -1.62 7.36 -4.25
C LEU A 44 -1.03 7.23 -2.85
N GLN A 45 -1.75 7.71 -1.84
CA GLN A 45 -1.24 7.73 -0.47
C GLN A 45 -2.33 7.44 0.54
N THR A 46 -1.97 6.72 1.60
CA THR A 46 -2.83 6.52 2.76
C THR A 46 -3.10 7.84 3.46
N THR A 47 -4.27 7.97 4.08
CA THR A 47 -4.58 9.18 4.86
C THR A 47 -3.52 9.39 5.96
N ASN A 48 -3.18 10.65 6.22
CA ASN A 48 -2.16 11.08 7.18
C ASN A 48 -0.72 10.62 6.90
N PHE A 49 -0.42 9.97 5.78
CA PHE A 49 0.96 9.56 5.45
C PHE A 49 1.95 10.73 5.66
N PRO A 50 3.08 10.56 6.36
CA PRO A 50 3.63 9.28 6.87
C PRO A 50 3.08 8.81 8.23
N GLY A 51 2.19 9.57 8.87
CA GLY A 51 1.59 9.22 10.16
C GLY A 51 0.55 8.08 10.07
N PRO A 52 0.08 7.60 11.23
CA PRO A 52 -0.89 6.51 11.30
C PRO A 52 -2.25 6.88 10.68
N PHE A 53 -2.88 5.89 10.05
CA PHE A 53 -4.24 5.96 9.52
C PHE A 53 -5.24 5.26 10.48
N PRO A 54 -6.54 5.62 10.45
CA PRO A 54 -7.54 4.99 11.32
C PRO A 54 -7.75 3.50 10.99
N THR A 55 -8.16 2.69 11.97
CA THR A 55 -8.62 1.30 11.73
C THR A 55 -9.88 0.99 12.54
N PRO A 56 -10.84 0.22 12.00
CA PRO A 56 -10.80 -0.43 10.69
C PRO A 56 -10.90 0.56 9.51
N ILE A 57 -10.27 0.26 8.38
CA ILE A 57 -10.20 1.12 7.18
C ILE A 57 -10.37 0.30 5.91
N SER A 58 -11.11 0.86 4.95
CA SER A 58 -11.28 0.32 3.61
C SER A 58 -11.22 1.47 2.60
N CYS A 59 -10.13 1.55 1.83
CA CYS A 59 -9.89 2.61 0.85
C CYS A 59 -9.69 2.02 -0.54
N GLU A 60 -10.12 2.75 -1.57
CA GLU A 60 -9.96 2.36 -2.96
C GLU A 60 -9.34 3.49 -3.78
N TRP A 61 -8.28 3.19 -4.52
CA TRP A 61 -7.68 4.09 -5.51
C TRP A 61 -7.86 3.47 -6.89
N LEU A 62 -8.65 4.13 -7.74
CA LEU A 62 -8.93 3.69 -9.10
C LEU A 62 -8.23 4.58 -10.11
N ILE A 63 -7.22 4.05 -10.81
CA ILE A 63 -6.58 4.74 -11.92
C ILE A 63 -7.29 4.37 -13.22
N ARG A 64 -7.68 5.37 -14.00
CA ARG A 64 -8.31 5.24 -15.33
C ARG A 64 -7.36 5.74 -16.41
N ALA A 65 -6.90 4.83 -17.26
CA ALA A 65 -6.12 5.15 -18.43
C ALA A 65 -7.00 5.32 -19.68
N PRO A 66 -6.70 6.30 -20.55
CA PRO A 66 -7.27 6.37 -21.88
C PRO A 66 -7.01 5.10 -22.69
N PRO A 67 -7.79 4.84 -23.74
CA PRO A 67 -7.50 3.74 -24.65
C PRO A 67 -6.09 3.77 -25.23
N ASN A 68 -5.52 2.58 -25.44
CA ASN A 68 -4.16 2.40 -25.96
C ASN A 68 -3.07 3.04 -25.08
N LYS A 69 -3.29 3.17 -23.78
CA LYS A 69 -2.25 3.51 -22.80
C LYS A 69 -2.05 2.35 -21.85
N LYS A 70 -0.93 2.34 -21.13
CA LYS A 70 -0.68 1.44 -20.01
C LYS A 70 -0.48 2.21 -18.72
N ILE A 71 -0.82 1.59 -17.60
CA ILE A 71 -0.62 2.15 -16.26
C ILE A 71 0.60 1.48 -15.65
N ILE A 72 1.50 2.28 -15.07
CA ILE A 72 2.67 1.83 -14.33
C ILE A 72 2.57 2.32 -12.88
N LEU A 73 2.80 1.43 -11.91
CA LEU A 73 2.91 1.76 -10.49
C LEU A 73 4.34 1.56 -10.00
N TYR A 74 4.82 2.55 -9.24
CA TYR A 74 6.10 2.55 -8.54
C TYR A 74 5.89 2.62 -7.04
N PHE A 75 6.36 1.61 -6.33
CA PHE A 75 6.24 1.49 -4.87
C PHE A 75 7.37 2.24 -4.15
N THR A 76 7.49 3.54 -4.42
CA THR A 76 8.53 4.43 -3.86
C THR A 76 8.56 4.39 -2.34
N GLU A 77 7.43 4.59 -1.67
CA GLU A 77 7.36 4.60 -0.21
C GLU A 77 6.23 3.65 0.25
N PHE A 78 6.56 2.39 0.52
CA PHE A 78 5.57 1.36 0.91
C PHE A 78 5.93 0.70 2.24
N TYR A 79 5.33 1.15 3.34
CA TYR A 79 5.64 0.72 4.72
C TYR A 79 4.66 -0.33 5.26
N MET A 80 3.89 -0.96 4.37
CA MET A 80 2.91 -2.00 4.68
C MET A 80 3.53 -3.39 4.50
N LYS A 81 3.12 -4.35 5.33
CA LYS A 81 3.48 -5.76 5.14
C LYS A 81 2.58 -6.50 4.16
N ASP A 82 1.31 -6.14 4.18
CA ASP A 82 0.20 -6.82 3.53
C ASP A 82 -1.00 -5.86 3.47
N SER A 83 -2.20 -6.36 3.19
CA SER A 83 -3.48 -5.67 3.21
C SER A 83 -3.76 -4.72 2.04
N VAL A 84 -2.90 -4.72 1.01
CA VAL A 84 -3.11 -3.96 -0.24
C VAL A 84 -3.33 -4.93 -1.40
N PHE A 85 -4.54 -4.95 -1.92
CA PHE A 85 -4.97 -5.81 -3.01
C PHE A 85 -5.02 -5.04 -4.33
N VAL A 86 -4.57 -5.64 -5.42
CA VAL A 86 -4.54 -5.02 -6.73
C VAL A 86 -5.31 -5.84 -7.75
N SER A 87 -6.14 -5.16 -8.54
CA SER A 87 -6.87 -5.79 -9.64
C SER A 87 -6.95 -4.83 -10.82
N SER A 88 -7.02 -5.37 -12.03
CA SER A 88 -7.17 -4.55 -13.24
C SER A 88 -8.36 -4.97 -14.08
N TYR A 89 -8.94 -4.02 -14.83
CA TYR A 89 -10.22 -4.19 -15.53
C TYR A 89 -10.20 -3.47 -16.88
N ASP A 90 -10.85 -4.04 -17.89
CA ASP A 90 -11.06 -3.33 -19.16
C ASP A 90 -12.07 -2.19 -18.98
N ALA A 91 -13.02 -2.34 -18.06
CA ALA A 91 -13.91 -1.28 -17.61
C ALA A 91 -14.34 -1.54 -16.16
N TYR A 92 -14.37 -0.49 -15.33
CA TYR A 92 -14.83 -0.56 -13.94
C TYR A 92 -15.83 0.57 -13.65
N MET A 93 -17.05 0.19 -13.25
CA MET A 93 -18.09 1.13 -12.79
C MET A 93 -18.42 0.91 -11.31
N SER A 94 -18.47 -0.34 -10.87
CA SER A 94 -18.68 -0.70 -9.47
C SER A 94 -18.19 -2.13 -9.19
N PRO A 95 -18.13 -2.59 -7.93
CA PRO A 95 -17.75 -3.96 -7.61
C PRO A 95 -18.58 -5.04 -8.33
N THR A 96 -19.86 -4.78 -8.62
CA THR A 96 -20.76 -5.72 -9.31
C THR A 96 -20.85 -5.49 -10.83
N LEU A 97 -20.39 -4.34 -11.32
CA LEU A 97 -20.43 -3.97 -12.73
C LEU A 97 -19.03 -3.59 -13.22
N HIS A 98 -18.33 -4.59 -13.75
CA HIS A 98 -16.99 -4.47 -14.29
C HIS A 98 -16.80 -5.46 -15.45
N LEU A 99 -15.80 -5.22 -16.29
CA LEU A 99 -15.48 -6.04 -17.45
C LEU A 99 -14.07 -6.59 -17.34
N ASN A 100 -13.93 -7.90 -17.61
CA ASN A 100 -12.66 -8.63 -17.69
C ASN A 100 -11.74 -8.27 -16.51
N ARG A 101 -12.06 -8.74 -15.30
CA ARG A 101 -11.19 -8.56 -14.12
C ARG A 101 -9.98 -9.48 -14.23
N ASP A 102 -8.78 -8.92 -14.07
CA ASP A 102 -7.58 -9.68 -13.73
C ASP A 102 -7.25 -9.44 -12.26
N ASP A 103 -7.08 -10.52 -11.51
CA ASP A 103 -6.61 -10.45 -10.14
C ASP A 103 -5.08 -10.47 -10.13
N ILE A 104 -4.46 -9.38 -9.69
CA ILE A 104 -3.00 -9.30 -9.56
C ILE A 104 -2.56 -9.83 -8.20
N GLY A 105 -3.44 -9.74 -7.20
CA GLY A 105 -3.22 -10.28 -5.85
C GLY A 105 -2.83 -9.22 -4.83
N GLU A 106 -2.31 -9.70 -3.70
CA GLU A 106 -1.90 -8.87 -2.57
C GLU A 106 -0.43 -8.44 -2.69
N ILE A 107 -0.14 -7.17 -2.40
CA ILE A 107 1.22 -6.65 -2.33
C ILE A 107 1.82 -7.01 -0.99
N LEU A 108 2.88 -7.83 -1.01
CA LEU A 108 3.56 -8.32 0.17
C LEU A 108 4.94 -7.70 0.32
N TRP A 109 5.38 -7.45 1.56
CA TRP A 109 6.70 -6.86 1.87
C TRP A 109 7.91 -7.64 1.34
N ASN A 110 7.76 -8.93 1.08
CA ASN A 110 8.86 -9.78 0.62
C ASN A 110 9.07 -9.71 -0.90
N TYR A 111 8.16 -9.09 -1.64
CA TYR A 111 8.29 -8.87 -3.08
C TYR A 111 9.40 -7.87 -3.39
N ASP A 112 9.98 -7.98 -4.59
CA ASP A 112 10.91 -6.97 -5.10
C ASP A 112 10.11 -5.79 -5.68
N LEU A 113 9.76 -4.86 -4.81
CA LEU A 113 8.99 -3.66 -5.14
C LEU A 113 9.79 -2.62 -5.94
N SER A 114 11.05 -2.90 -6.28
CA SER A 114 11.85 -2.11 -7.23
C SER A 114 11.42 -2.38 -8.68
N ILE A 115 10.76 -3.52 -8.93
CA ILE A 115 10.14 -3.84 -10.21
C ILE A 115 8.75 -3.19 -10.24
N PRO A 116 8.47 -2.28 -11.18
CA PRO A 116 7.16 -1.63 -11.24
C PRO A 116 6.06 -2.62 -11.64
N LEU A 117 4.84 -2.37 -11.15
CA LEU A 117 3.66 -3.11 -11.60
C LEU A 117 3.10 -2.43 -12.85
N GLU A 118 2.85 -3.20 -13.88
CA GLU A 118 2.29 -2.70 -15.14
C GLU A 118 0.97 -3.38 -15.48
N THR A 119 0.03 -2.62 -16.05
CA THR A 119 -1.15 -3.18 -16.72
C THR A 119 -1.46 -2.43 -18.01
N ARG A 120 -1.90 -3.16 -19.03
CA ARG A 120 -2.43 -2.61 -20.29
C ARG A 120 -3.95 -2.43 -20.26
N LYS A 121 -4.59 -2.78 -19.16
CA LYS A 121 -6.02 -2.55 -18.96
C LYS A 121 -6.31 -1.09 -18.65
N HIS A 122 -7.53 -0.67 -18.94
CA HIS A 122 -7.95 0.71 -18.80
C HIS A 122 -8.13 1.14 -17.34
N CYS A 123 -8.39 0.20 -16.44
CA CYS A 123 -8.65 0.49 -15.03
C CYS A 123 -7.70 -0.35 -14.15
N LEU A 124 -7.03 0.30 -13.20
CA LEU A 124 -6.25 -0.36 -12.15
C LEU A 124 -6.79 0.08 -10.79
N LEU A 125 -7.23 -0.89 -9.99
CA LEU A 125 -7.81 -0.65 -8.66
C LEU A 125 -6.84 -1.18 -7.60
N LEU A 126 -6.42 -0.29 -6.71
CA LEU A 126 -5.76 -0.66 -5.46
C LEU A 126 -6.78 -0.56 -4.33
N ARG A 127 -6.86 -1.60 -3.51
CA ARG A 127 -7.73 -1.62 -2.33
C ARG A 127 -6.91 -1.88 -1.07
N LEU A 128 -7.03 -1.00 -0.09
CA LEU A 128 -6.50 -1.20 1.26
C LEU A 128 -7.63 -1.69 2.16
N GLU A 129 -7.44 -2.83 2.85
CA GLU A 129 -8.41 -3.35 3.83
C GLU A 129 -7.68 -3.71 5.14
N VAL A 130 -7.89 -2.94 6.21
CA VAL A 130 -7.17 -3.13 7.48
C VAL A 130 -8.13 -3.05 8.67
N ASP A 131 -8.38 -4.19 9.33
CA ASP A 131 -9.26 -4.26 10.51
C ASP A 131 -8.68 -3.72 11.83
N PHE A 132 -7.39 -3.92 12.10
CA PHE A 132 -6.67 -3.47 13.30
C PHE A 132 -5.19 -3.14 13.00
N ILE A 133 -4.62 -2.10 13.61
CA ILE A 133 -3.18 -1.80 13.49
C ILE A 133 -2.39 -2.79 14.35
N GLY A 134 -2.16 -3.99 13.82
CA GLY A 134 -1.25 -4.98 14.41
C GLY A 134 0.19 -4.78 13.96
N ASN A 135 0.92 -5.88 13.81
CA ASN A 135 2.27 -5.92 13.24
C ASN A 135 2.29 -5.76 11.71
N ARG A 136 1.41 -4.93 11.14
CA ARG A 136 1.24 -4.75 9.70
C ARG A 136 2.10 -3.66 9.07
N HIS A 137 2.79 -2.89 9.90
CA HIS A 137 3.81 -1.95 9.47
C HIS A 137 5.19 -2.54 9.66
N ILE A 138 6.11 -2.17 8.79
CA ILE A 138 7.52 -2.49 8.95
C ILE A 138 8.04 -1.65 10.13
N ARG A 139 8.72 -2.28 11.09
CA ARG A 139 9.35 -1.63 12.26
C ARG A 139 10.74 -2.26 12.45
N VAL A 140 11.77 -1.43 12.62
CA VAL A 140 13.15 -1.85 12.93
C VAL A 140 13.63 -1.02 14.12
N ILE A 141 14.34 -1.71 15.02
CA ILE A 141 14.51 -1.39 16.44
C ILE A 141 15.32 -0.10 16.71
N GLU A 142 16.04 0.46 15.74
CA GLU A 142 16.91 1.63 16.00
C GLU A 142 16.48 2.92 15.29
N HIS A 143 15.96 2.86 14.05
CA HIS A 143 15.72 4.06 13.24
C HIS A 143 14.56 3.97 12.25
N LEU A 144 13.69 2.96 12.34
CA LEU A 144 12.50 3.02 11.51
C LEU A 144 11.59 4.09 12.12
N LEU A 145 11.58 5.25 11.46
CA LEU A 145 10.61 6.31 11.65
C LEU A 145 9.24 5.65 11.86
N ASP A 146 8.44 6.14 12.79
CA ASP A 146 7.05 5.72 13.01
C ASP A 146 6.20 6.08 11.77
N VAL A 147 6.47 5.41 10.65
CA VAL A 147 5.89 5.63 9.33
C VAL A 147 4.94 4.50 9.04
N PHE A 148 3.75 4.90 8.61
CA PHE A 148 2.63 4.01 8.38
C PHE A 148 2.14 4.17 6.94
N GLY A 149 1.56 3.09 6.41
CA GLY A 149 0.90 3.14 5.11
C GLY A 149 1.85 3.26 3.93
N PHE A 150 1.46 4.04 2.94
CA PHE A 150 2.22 4.15 1.70
C PHE A 150 2.02 5.50 1.01
N ASN A 151 2.97 5.81 0.13
CA ASN A 151 3.01 6.89 -0.83
C ASN A 151 3.61 6.31 -2.14
N ILE A 152 2.71 5.84 -3.01
CA ILE A 152 3.00 5.15 -4.26
C ILE A 152 2.84 6.17 -5.39
N THR A 153 3.73 6.17 -6.37
CA THR A 153 3.58 7.02 -7.56
C THR A 153 3.17 6.21 -8.77
N TYR A 154 2.40 6.82 -9.67
CA TYR A 154 1.95 6.16 -10.89
C TYR A 154 2.13 7.07 -12.11
N GLU A 155 2.23 6.44 -13.28
CA GLU A 155 2.17 7.13 -14.58
C GLU A 155 1.33 6.34 -15.60
N ILE A 156 0.81 7.06 -16.58
CA ILE A 156 0.01 6.55 -17.70
C ILE A 156 0.77 6.92 -18.98
N VAL A 157 1.33 5.90 -19.62
CA VAL A 157 2.26 6.08 -20.74
C VAL A 157 1.81 5.33 -21.98
N ASP A 158 2.46 5.62 -23.11
CA ASP A 158 2.28 4.84 -24.32
C ASP A 158 2.75 3.38 -24.12
N PRO A 159 2.10 2.39 -24.76
CA PRO A 159 2.42 0.97 -24.58
C PRO A 159 3.84 0.59 -24.97
N LEU A 160 4.50 1.42 -25.78
CA LEU A 160 5.87 1.25 -26.26
C LEU A 160 6.93 1.78 -25.28
N VAL A 161 6.55 2.63 -24.32
CA VAL A 161 7.48 3.17 -23.32
C VAL A 161 7.87 2.04 -22.38
N THR A 162 9.17 1.74 -22.26
CA THR A 162 9.65 0.77 -21.26
C THR A 162 9.65 1.42 -19.89
N ALA A 163 9.02 0.77 -18.89
CA ALA A 163 9.07 1.27 -17.53
C ALA A 163 10.50 1.21 -17.00
N GLN A 164 10.95 2.28 -16.36
CA GLN A 164 12.22 2.26 -15.63
C GLN A 164 12.12 1.36 -14.41
N LEU A 165 13.23 0.75 -13.99
CA LEU A 165 13.28 0.12 -12.67
C LEU A 165 13.21 1.21 -11.60
N GLY A 166 12.35 0.99 -10.61
CA GLY A 166 12.23 1.86 -9.46
C GLY A 166 13.27 1.55 -8.39
N CYS A 167 13.17 2.27 -7.28
CA CYS A 167 13.69 1.81 -6.00
C CYS A 167 12.53 1.46 -5.07
N SER A 168 12.85 0.89 -3.91
CA SER A 168 11.91 0.52 -2.86
C SER A 168 12.57 0.73 -1.51
N LEU A 169 11.80 0.66 -0.42
CA LEU A 169 12.38 0.72 0.93
C LEU A 169 13.43 -0.37 1.16
N LYS A 170 13.17 -1.59 0.66
CA LYS A 170 14.11 -2.71 0.76
C LYS A 170 15.36 -2.46 -0.07
N HIS A 171 15.21 -1.91 -1.28
CA HIS A 171 16.34 -1.53 -2.13
C HIS A 171 17.19 -0.45 -1.45
N CYS A 172 16.58 0.49 -0.74
CA CYS A 172 17.27 1.51 0.07
C CYS A 172 17.64 1.02 1.47
N SER A 173 17.81 -0.29 1.65
CA SER A 173 18.27 -0.94 2.89
C SER A 173 17.43 -0.63 4.14
N TYR A 174 16.21 -0.11 3.98
CA TYR A 174 15.38 0.51 5.04
C TYR A 174 16.05 1.68 5.78
N LEU A 175 17.16 2.20 5.25
CA LEU A 175 18.00 3.27 5.81
C LEU A 175 17.94 4.55 4.96
N GLY A 176 17.03 4.58 4.00
CA GLY A 176 16.72 5.75 3.19
C GLY A 176 15.30 5.68 2.63
N LYS A 177 14.95 6.70 1.86
CA LYS A 177 13.69 6.80 1.11
C LYS A 177 13.96 6.60 -0.37
N CYS A 178 13.08 5.88 -1.05
CA CYS A 178 13.14 5.86 -2.51
C CYS A 178 12.42 7.09 -3.06
N ILE A 179 13.12 7.87 -3.88
CA ILE A 179 12.60 9.07 -4.54
C ILE A 179 12.66 8.90 -6.06
N ALA A 180 11.68 9.47 -6.75
CA ALA A 180 11.61 9.52 -8.20
C ALA A 180 11.91 10.93 -8.71
N SER A 181 12.53 11.06 -9.89
CA SER A 181 12.57 12.34 -10.59
C SER A 181 11.17 12.76 -11.03
N ALA A 182 10.98 14.06 -11.25
CA ALA A 182 9.65 14.62 -11.58
C ALA A 182 9.05 14.09 -12.90
N ASP A 183 9.89 13.53 -13.77
CA ASP A 183 9.55 12.93 -15.06
C ASP A 183 9.62 11.39 -15.04
N TYR A 184 9.82 10.78 -13.86
CA TYR A 184 9.88 9.32 -13.66
C TYR A 184 10.97 8.60 -14.46
N THR A 185 11.96 9.33 -14.97
CA THR A 185 13.09 8.75 -15.73
C THR A 185 14.20 8.21 -14.84
N SER A 186 14.22 8.57 -13.55
CA SER A 186 15.22 8.09 -12.60
C SER A 186 14.63 7.88 -11.21
N PHE A 187 15.15 6.86 -10.52
CA PHE A 187 14.80 6.51 -9.16
C PHE A 187 16.09 6.32 -8.35
N SER A 188 16.12 6.83 -7.13
CA SER A 188 17.33 6.77 -6.29
C SER A 188 16.98 6.74 -4.81
N CYS A 189 17.92 6.27 -3.99
CA CYS A 189 17.78 6.28 -2.55
C CYS A 189 18.29 7.60 -1.97
N GLN A 190 17.44 8.27 -1.21
CA GLN A 190 17.81 9.38 -0.34
C GLN A 190 18.07 8.84 1.07
N CYS A 191 19.34 8.77 1.46
CA CYS A 191 19.72 8.19 2.75
C CYS A 191 19.37 9.09 3.94
N TYR A 192 19.05 8.46 5.07
CA TYR A 192 18.91 9.17 6.34
C TYR A 192 20.27 9.60 6.89
N ASP A 193 20.23 10.47 7.90
CA ASP A 193 21.42 11.00 8.55
C ASP A 193 22.41 9.89 8.93
N LYS A 194 23.67 10.09 8.55
CA LYS A 194 24.82 9.17 8.77
C LYS A 194 24.86 7.92 7.89
N PHE A 195 23.85 7.66 7.07
CA PHE A 195 23.87 6.56 6.10
C PHE A 195 24.22 7.07 4.70
N PHE A 196 24.87 6.21 3.91
CA PHE A 196 25.35 6.56 2.57
C PHE A 196 25.51 5.33 1.68
N GLY A 197 25.90 5.57 0.43
CA GLY A 197 25.89 4.58 -0.65
C GLY A 197 24.69 4.77 -1.58
N ASP A 198 24.69 4.05 -2.69
CA ASP A 198 23.60 4.05 -3.67
C ASP A 198 22.30 3.41 -3.12
N GLN A 199 22.44 2.49 -2.16
CA GLN A 199 21.35 1.77 -1.49
C GLN A 199 21.24 2.10 0.00
N CYS A 200 21.94 3.15 0.47
CA CYS A 200 22.03 3.49 1.89
C CYS A 200 22.52 2.32 2.78
N GLN A 201 23.37 1.47 2.22
CA GLN A 201 23.88 0.25 2.83
C GLN A 201 25.01 0.49 3.84
N TYR A 202 25.65 1.67 3.79
CA TYR A 202 26.75 2.02 4.68
C TYR A 202 26.32 3.02 5.75
N GLY A 203 27.01 3.03 6.88
CA GLY A 203 26.75 3.92 8.00
C GLY A 203 27.72 3.74 9.17
N PRO A 204 27.41 4.26 10.38
CA PRO A 204 28.35 4.33 11.51
C PRO A 204 28.93 2.99 11.97
N HIS A 205 28.23 1.91 11.67
CA HIS A 205 28.56 0.55 12.08
C HIS A 205 28.99 -0.34 10.92
N CYS A 206 28.89 0.16 9.69
CA CYS A 206 29.61 -0.42 8.59
C CYS A 206 29.98 0.60 7.54
N ASP A 207 31.26 0.91 7.51
CA ASP A 207 31.83 1.99 6.73
C ASP A 207 33.12 1.47 6.07
N PRO A 208 33.10 1.21 4.75
CA PRO A 208 34.26 0.72 4.03
C PRO A 208 35.38 1.76 3.93
N ASP A 209 35.06 3.05 3.96
CA ASP A 209 36.02 4.16 3.83
C ASP A 209 36.81 4.35 5.13
N HIS A 210 36.17 4.08 6.28
CA HIS A 210 36.79 4.14 7.60
C HIS A 210 37.20 2.77 8.17
N GLY A 211 37.08 1.70 7.37
CA GLY A 211 37.47 0.34 7.77
C GLY A 211 36.63 -0.26 8.90
N THR A 212 35.44 0.30 9.16
CA THR A 212 34.53 -0.18 10.20
C THR A 212 33.71 -1.33 9.63
N ASN A 213 33.82 -2.51 10.24
CA ASN A 213 33.11 -3.69 9.79
C ASN A 213 32.68 -4.55 10.99
N LEU A 214 31.37 -4.68 11.20
CA LEU A 214 30.81 -5.51 12.26
C LEU A 214 30.78 -7.01 11.93
N CYS A 215 31.02 -7.41 10.68
CA CYS A 215 30.98 -8.80 10.27
C CYS A 215 32.16 -9.59 10.86
N LEU A 216 31.92 -10.26 12.00
CA LEU A 216 32.92 -11.08 12.70
C LEU A 216 33.42 -12.29 11.89
N ASN A 217 32.70 -12.67 10.82
CA ASN A 217 33.07 -13.75 9.92
C ASN A 217 34.02 -13.29 8.79
N GLY A 218 34.51 -12.06 8.81
CA GLY A 218 35.35 -11.49 7.74
C GLY A 218 34.58 -11.18 6.46
N GLY A 219 33.24 -11.23 6.50
CA GLY A 219 32.40 -10.72 5.42
C GLY A 219 32.59 -9.21 5.23
N ARG A 220 32.21 -8.69 4.07
CA ARG A 220 32.00 -7.26 3.90
C ARG A 220 30.53 -6.97 4.18
N CYS A 221 30.25 -5.87 4.85
CA CYS A 221 28.96 -5.23 4.62
C CYS A 221 28.97 -4.64 3.19
#